data_AF-A0A553N9I8-F1
#
_entry.id   AF-A0A553N9I8-F1
#
_cell.length_a   1.000
_cell.length_b   1.000
_cell.length_c   1.000
_cell.angle_alpha   90.00
_cell.angle_beta   90.00
_cell.angle_gamma   90.00
#
_symmetry.space_group_name_H-M   'P 1'
#
loop_
_entity.id
_entity.type
_entity.pdbx_description
1 polymer ?
#
loop_
_entity_poly.entity_id
_entity_poly.type
_entity_poly.pdbx_seq_one_letter_code
_entity_poly.pdbx_strand_id
1 'polypeptide(L)'
;MSSDRQSGPLSPHLHTDECNRIIEAMYRCFDERYLVTRLFGSCDQEFMAMKRCTRAERIARHQKHNADAAEKRARRQEAQTQETRQRSLDEILESIKSKRNKRDTPN
;
A
#
# COMPACT_ATOMS: atom_id res chain seq x y z
N MET A 1 7.95 -5.59 -36.72
CA MET A 1 7.86 -6.20 -35.38
C MET A 1 8.60 -5.31 -34.40
N SER A 2 7.89 -4.46 -33.66
CA SER A 2 8.41 -3.78 -32.47
C SER A 2 7.20 -3.28 -31.68
N SER A 3 6.52 -4.22 -31.03
CA SER A 3 5.36 -3.97 -30.16
C SER A 3 5.78 -3.76 -28.70
N ASP A 4 7.08 -3.58 -28.42
CA ASP A 4 7.67 -3.57 -27.08
C ASP A 4 7.80 -2.17 -26.44
N ARG A 5 6.91 -1.23 -26.77
CA ARG A 5 6.84 0.08 -26.08
C ARG A 5 5.54 0.33 -25.32
N GLN A 6 4.82 -0.71 -24.94
CA GLN A 6 3.73 -0.58 -23.98
C GLN A 6 3.80 -1.72 -22.97
N SER A 7 4.39 -1.47 -21.80
CA SER A 7 4.06 -2.25 -20.61
C SER A 7 2.60 -1.95 -20.27
N GLY A 8 1.69 -2.63 -20.97
CA GLY A 8 0.27 -2.32 -20.97
C GLY A 8 -0.42 -2.73 -19.66
N PRO A 9 -1.47 -2.00 -19.25
CA PRO A 9 -2.35 -2.33 -18.12
C PRO A 9 -3.29 -3.51 -18.48
N LEU A 10 -2.75 -4.63 -18.97
CA LEU A 10 -3.55 -5.70 -19.60
C LEU A 10 -4.24 -6.65 -18.61
N SER A 11 -4.26 -6.31 -17.32
CA SER A 11 -5.01 -7.06 -16.32
C SER A 11 -6.25 -6.29 -15.91
N PRO A 12 -7.44 -6.66 -16.43
CA PRO A 12 -8.72 -6.03 -16.05
C PRO A 12 -8.96 -6.09 -14.54
N HIS A 13 -8.42 -7.11 -13.88
CA HIS A 13 -8.54 -7.30 -12.44
C HIS A 13 -7.67 -6.36 -11.60
N LEU A 14 -6.71 -5.65 -12.20
CA LEU A 14 -5.82 -4.71 -11.50
C LEU A 14 -6.41 -3.30 -11.39
N HIS A 15 -7.46 -3.04 -12.15
CA HIS A 15 -8.09 -1.73 -12.28
C HIS A 15 -9.56 -1.81 -11.85
N THR A 16 -10.10 -0.66 -11.51
CA THR A 16 -11.53 -0.47 -11.30
C THR A 16 -12.29 -0.59 -12.62
N ASP A 17 -13.56 -0.98 -12.55
CA ASP A 17 -14.42 -1.10 -13.74
C ASP A 17 -14.48 0.21 -14.55
N GLU A 18 -14.40 1.36 -13.88
CA GLU A 18 -14.35 2.66 -14.52
C GLU A 18 -13.06 2.86 -15.33
N CYS A 19 -11.89 2.64 -14.71
CA CYS A 19 -10.61 2.80 -15.38
C CYS A 19 -10.44 1.76 -16.50
N ASN A 20 -10.99 0.55 -16.33
CA ASN A 20 -11.05 -0.47 -17.39
C ASN A 20 -11.77 0.03 -18.65
N ARG A 21 -12.93 0.68 -18.51
CA ARG A 21 -13.66 1.26 -19.67
C ARG A 21 -12.84 2.36 -20.38
N ILE A 22 -12.10 3.16 -19.62
CA ILE A 22 -11.23 4.21 -20.18
C ILE A 22 -10.04 3.60 -20.94
N ILE A 23 -9.43 2.55 -20.37
CA ILE A 23 -8.35 1.78 -21.00
C ILE A 23 -8.86 1.16 -22.31
N GLU A 24 -10.05 0.54 -22.30
CA GLU A 24 -10.68 -0.02 -23.50
C GLU A 24 -10.94 1.05 -24.57
N ALA A 25 -11.47 2.21 -24.19
CA ALA A 25 -11.73 3.32 -25.12
C ALA A 25 -10.43 3.84 -25.76
N MET A 26 -9.35 3.96 -24.97
CA MET A 26 -8.04 4.34 -25.48
C MET A 26 -7.49 3.31 -26.47
N TYR A 27 -7.61 2.01 -26.15
CA TYR A 27 -7.17 0.94 -27.05
C TYR A 27 -7.97 0.94 -28.36
N ARG A 28 -9.30 1.10 -28.30
CA ARG A 28 -10.12 1.24 -29.51
C ARG A 28 -9.69 2.42 -30.36
N CYS A 29 -9.40 3.56 -29.74
CA CYS A 29 -8.88 4.72 -30.46
C CYS A 29 -7.55 4.40 -31.17
N PHE A 30 -6.63 3.69 -30.52
CA PHE A 30 -5.37 3.28 -31.15
C PHE A 30 -5.55 2.25 -32.26
N ASP A 31 -6.49 1.31 -32.11
CA ASP A 31 -6.77 0.25 -33.08
C ASP A 31 -7.47 0.80 -34.34
N GLU A 32 -8.50 1.63 -34.16
CA GLU A 32 -9.26 2.26 -35.25
C GLU A 32 -8.43 3.29 -36.04
N ARG A 33 -7.44 3.93 -35.40
CA ARG A 33 -6.69 5.06 -35.96
C ARG A 33 -5.26 4.74 -36.33
N TYR A 34 -4.90 3.47 -36.48
CA TYR A 34 -3.56 3.01 -36.90
C TYR A 34 -3.01 3.76 -38.15
N LEU A 35 -3.87 4.19 -39.08
CA LEU A 35 -3.49 4.99 -40.26
C LEU A 35 -3.47 6.51 -40.03
N VAL A 36 -4.34 7.05 -39.18
CA VAL A 36 -4.51 8.50 -38.95
C VAL A 36 -3.55 9.04 -37.87
N THR A 37 -3.21 8.21 -36.87
CA THR A 37 -2.23 8.53 -35.81
C THR A 37 -0.83 8.81 -36.35
N ARG A 38 -0.48 8.23 -37.52
CA ARG A 38 0.79 8.47 -38.21
C ARG A 38 0.88 9.85 -38.86
N LEU A 39 -0.25 10.56 -39.04
CA LEU A 39 -0.29 11.87 -39.70
C LEU A 39 -0.87 13.01 -38.83
N PHE A 40 -1.81 12.76 -37.92
CA PHE A 40 -2.56 13.85 -37.27
C PHE A 40 -2.90 13.66 -35.79
N GLY A 41 -2.08 12.93 -35.00
CA GLY A 41 -2.11 13.02 -33.53
C GLY A 41 -3.49 12.95 -32.90
N SER A 42 -4.13 11.78 -32.92
CA SER A 42 -5.50 11.64 -32.42
C SER A 42 -5.62 10.40 -31.55
N CYS A 43 -5.43 10.56 -30.23
CA CYS A 43 -5.99 9.79 -29.10
C CYS A 43 -5.58 10.45 -27.75
N ASP A 44 -5.21 11.74 -27.75
CA ASP A 44 -4.59 12.38 -26.58
C ASP A 44 -5.56 12.51 -25.41
N GLN A 45 -6.85 12.69 -25.68
CA GLN A 45 -7.84 12.82 -24.60
C GLN A 45 -8.03 11.50 -23.86
N GLU A 46 -8.16 10.41 -24.60
CA GLU A 46 -8.30 9.05 -24.09
C GLU A 46 -7.02 8.62 -23.36
N PHE A 47 -5.85 8.94 -23.92
CA PHE A 47 -4.57 8.67 -23.27
C PHE A 47 -4.38 9.48 -21.99
N MET A 48 -4.77 10.75 -21.96
CA MET A 48 -4.74 11.57 -20.75
C MET A 48 -5.73 11.07 -19.70
N ALA A 49 -6.93 10.64 -20.11
CA ALA A 49 -7.92 10.04 -19.22
C ALA A 49 -7.38 8.75 -18.60
N MET A 50 -6.79 7.86 -19.40
CA MET A 50 -6.15 6.64 -18.91
C MET A 50 -5.04 6.95 -17.90
N LYS A 51 -4.15 7.90 -18.21
CA LYS A 51 -3.08 8.31 -17.28
C LYS A 51 -3.62 8.87 -15.97
N ARG A 52 -4.72 9.64 -16.01
CA ARG A 52 -5.37 10.18 -14.81
C ARG A 52 -5.94 9.06 -13.95
N CYS A 53 -6.70 8.12 -14.53
CA CYS A 53 -7.32 7.04 -13.77
C CYS A 53 -6.26 6.10 -13.16
N THR A 54 -5.29 5.65 -13.95
CA THR A 54 -4.22 4.76 -13.47
C THR A 54 -3.35 5.41 -12.39
N ARG A 55 -3.08 6.72 -12.48
CA ARG A 55 -2.38 7.46 -11.43
C ARG A 55 -3.21 7.56 -10.16
N ALA A 56 -4.50 7.86 -10.26
CA ALA A 56 -5.39 7.94 -9.11
C ALA A 56 -5.47 6.60 -8.37
N GLU A 57 -5.65 5.49 -9.11
CA GLU A 57 -5.66 4.15 -8.53
C GLU A 57 -4.35 3.77 -7.85
N ARG A 58 -3.22 4.12 -8.48
CA ARG A 58 -1.90 3.91 -7.87
C ARG A 58 -1.80 4.65 -6.54
N ILE A 59 -2.21 5.92 -6.50
CA ILE A 59 -2.19 6.74 -5.28
C ILE A 59 -3.09 6.13 -4.21
N ALA A 60 -4.33 5.75 -4.56
CA ALA A 60 -5.28 5.13 -3.64
C ALA A 60 -4.73 3.81 -3.05
N ARG A 61 -4.15 2.94 -3.88
CA ARG A 61 -3.48 1.71 -3.42
C ARG A 61 -2.33 1.99 -2.46
N HIS A 62 -1.48 2.97 -2.79
CA HIS A 62 -0.38 3.36 -1.90
C HIS A 62 -0.88 3.92 -0.56
N GLN A 63 -1.92 4.76 -0.58
CA GLN A 63 -2.51 5.31 0.65
C GLN A 63 -3.06 4.21 1.55
N LYS A 64 -3.83 3.27 0.98
CA LYS A 64 -4.35 2.11 1.72
C LYS A 64 -3.23 1.28 2.33
N HIS A 65 -2.24 0.91 1.51
CA HIS A 65 -1.12 0.09 2.00
C HIS A 65 -0.30 0.81 3.09
N ASN A 66 -0.10 2.12 2.96
CA ASN A 66 0.60 2.90 3.97
C ASN A 66 -0.19 3.01 5.27
N ALA A 67 -1.52 3.17 5.19
CA ALA A 67 -2.40 3.16 6.36
C ALA A 67 -2.35 1.80 7.08
N ASP A 68 -2.53 0.71 6.34
CA ASP A 68 -2.47 -0.66 6.89
C ASP A 68 -1.10 -0.95 7.51
N ALA A 69 -0.01 -0.48 6.88
CA ALA A 69 1.33 -0.63 7.40
C ALA A 69 1.56 0.21 8.67
N ALA A 70 1.03 1.43 8.73
CA ALA A 70 1.11 2.29 9.90
C ALA A 70 0.35 1.67 11.08
N GLU A 71 -0.87 1.16 10.86
CA GLU A 71 -1.66 0.49 11.89
C GLU A 71 -0.93 -0.74 12.44
N LYS A 72 -0.41 -1.60 11.55
CA LYS A 72 0.36 -2.79 11.96
C LYS A 72 1.62 -2.42 12.75
N ARG A 73 2.30 -1.32 12.39
CA ARG A 73 3.47 -0.82 13.13
C ARG A 73 3.08 -0.31 14.51
N ALA A 74 2.01 0.48 14.62
CA ALA A 74 1.50 0.97 15.89
C ALA A 74 1.16 -0.19 16.83
N ARG A 75 0.39 -1.18 16.37
CA ARG A 75 0.06 -2.39 17.15
C ARG A 75 1.30 -3.13 17.63
N ARG A 76 2.33 -3.27 16.79
CA ARG A 76 3.60 -3.93 17.16
C ARG A 76 4.37 -3.13 18.22
N GLN A 77 4.41 -1.80 18.09
CA GLN A 77 5.07 -0.93 19.05
C GLN A 77 4.36 -0.92 20.40
N GLU A 78 3.02 -0.89 20.40
CA GLU A 78 2.21 -0.99 21.62
C GLU A 78 2.44 -2.33 22.34
N ALA A 79 2.42 -3.44 21.60
CA ALA A 79 2.71 -4.76 22.16
C ALA A 79 4.12 -4.82 22.78
N GLN A 80 5.13 -4.35 22.06
CA GLN A 80 6.51 -4.29 22.57
C GLN A 80 6.63 -3.41 23.82
N THR A 81 5.92 -2.28 23.84
CA THR A 81 5.92 -1.35 24.98
C THR A 81 5.23 -1.96 26.19
N GLN A 82 4.10 -2.64 26.00
CA GLN A 82 3.40 -3.37 27.07
C GLN A 82 4.27 -4.50 27.62
N GLU A 83 4.90 -5.30 26.77
CA GLU A 83 5.83 -6.35 27.21
C GLU A 83 6.99 -5.78 28.03
N THR A 84 7.60 -4.69 27.55
CA THR A 84 8.72 -4.04 28.25
C THR A 84 8.28 -3.49 29.62
N ARG A 85 7.09 -2.89 29.68
CA ARG A 85 6.49 -2.42 30.94
C ARG A 85 6.18 -3.58 31.89
N GLN A 86 5.68 -4.70 31.38
CA GLN A 86 5.37 -5.85 32.21
C GLN A 86 6.65 -6.44 32.81
N ARG A 87 7.70 -6.61 31.99
CA ARG A 87 9.02 -7.08 32.46
C ARG A 87 9.59 -6.19 33.56
N SER A 88 9.48 -4.85 33.43
CA SER A 88 9.98 -3.94 34.47
C SER A 88 9.16 -4.01 35.77
N LEU A 89 7.84 -4.21 35.69
CA LEU A 89 7.01 -4.41 36.88
C LEU A 89 7.36 -5.72 37.59
N ASP A 90 7.57 -6.80 36.84
CA ASP A 90 7.92 -8.10 37.40
C ASP A 90 9.28 -8.03 38.13
N GLU A 91 10.27 -7.35 37.54
CA GLU A 91 11.58 -7.12 38.16
C GLU A 91 11.48 -6.31 39.46
N ILE A 92 10.66 -5.26 39.48
CA ILE A 92 10.42 -4.46 40.70
C ILE A 92 9.75 -5.32 41.78
N LEU A 93 8.75 -6.13 41.42
CA LEU A 93 8.06 -7.00 42.36
C LEU A 93 8.99 -8.06 42.95
N GLU A 94 9.87 -8.65 42.16
CA GLU A 94 10.90 -9.57 42.64
C GLU A 94 11.87 -8.90 43.61
N SER A 95 12.32 -7.68 43.31
CA SER A 95 13.18 -6.89 44.20
C SER A 95 12.50 -6.63 45.55
N ILE A 96 11.22 -6.28 45.56
CA ILE A 96 10.43 -6.05 46.78
C ILE A 96 10.27 -7.35 47.58
N LYS A 97 9.94 -8.46 46.92
CA LYS A 97 9.80 -9.79 47.54
C LYS A 97 11.11 -10.22 48.21
N SER A 98 12.25 -10.07 47.52
CA SER A 98 13.58 -10.39 48.06
C SER A 98 13.93 -9.55 49.30
N LYS A 99 13.65 -8.23 49.27
CA LYS A 99 13.86 -7.33 50.42
C LYS A 99 12.94 -7.63 51.60
N ARG A 100 11.73 -8.15 51.36
CA ARG A 100 10.83 -8.61 52.43
C ARG A 100 11.37 -9.91 53.05
N ASN A 101 11.72 -10.89 52.24
CA ASN A 101 12.23 -12.18 52.72
C ASN A 101 13.51 -12.01 53.58
N LYS A 102 14.42 -11.11 53.20
CA LYS A 102 15.61 -10.77 54.03
C LYS A 102 15.30 -10.10 55.37
N ARG A 103 14.14 -9.43 55.49
CA ARG A 103 13.71 -8.79 56.75
C ARG A 103 13.04 -9.79 57.69
N ASP A 104 12.38 -10.81 57.13
CA ASP A 104 11.57 -11.77 57.89
C ASP A 104 12.40 -12.97 58.41
N THR A 105 13.67 -13.12 58.01
CA THR A 105 14.59 -14.10 58.62
C THR A 105 15.07 -13.61 60.00
N PRO A 106 14.71 -14.29 61.11
CA PRO A 106 15.19 -13.92 62.44
C PRO A 106 16.69 -14.24 62.57
N ASN A 107 17.41 -13.36 63.26
CA ASN A 107 18.78 -13.61 63.74
C ASN A 107 18.76 -14.61 64.90
#